data_AF-A0A350ICY1-F1
#
_entry.id   AF-A0A350ICY1-F1
#
_cell.length_a   1.000
_cell.length_b   1.000
_cell.length_c   1.000
_cell.angle_alpha   90.00
_cell.angle_beta   90.00
_cell.angle_gamma   90.00
#
_symmetry.space_group_name_H-M   'P 1'
#
loop_
_entity.id
_entity.type
_entity.pdbx_description
1 polymer ?
#
loop_
_entity_poly.entity_id
_entity_poly.type
_entity_poly.pdbx_seq_one_letter_code
_entity_poly.pdbx_strand_id
1 'polypeptide(L)'
;MKSYYNLIDRIHTYLSGVSPINTVTFGDLLEVDLSKQTIFPLAHVGVISMQFEEHIMGLSLNVIVMDIVDQDQDDKQTKSKPHLGLDNKHDIHNSLLNVINGLQSSIRRGGLRDYHYEIDGIPTAQLFEDRFENKVTGWSMTLNITMANDDMGLINADGSQCP
;
A
#
# COMPACT_ATOMS: atom_id res chain seq x y z
N MET A 1 21.30 4.04 1.03
CA MET A 1 20.64 4.36 2.32
C MET A 1 19.89 3.15 2.83
N LYS A 2 20.26 2.64 4.01
CA LYS A 2 19.59 1.48 4.63
C LYS A 2 18.15 1.76 5.02
N SER A 3 17.85 3.00 5.41
CA SER A 3 16.52 3.44 5.86
C SER A 3 15.44 3.26 4.80
N TYR A 4 15.77 3.38 3.50
CA TYR A 4 14.80 3.10 2.44
C TYR A 4 14.43 1.62 2.37
N TYR A 5 15.42 0.73 2.28
CA TYR A 5 15.19 -0.73 2.19
C TYR A 5 14.46 -1.26 3.42
N ASN A 6 14.86 -0.82 4.62
CA ASN A 6 14.21 -1.22 5.86
C ASN A 6 12.72 -0.86 5.86
N LEU A 7 12.34 0.32 5.37
CA LEU A 7 10.93 0.72 5.28
C LEU A 7 10.16 -0.20 4.32
N ILE A 8 10.70 -0.44 3.12
CA ILE A 8 10.09 -1.30 2.11
C ILE A 8 9.92 -2.74 2.63
N ASP A 9 10.96 -3.32 3.23
CA ASP A 9 10.95 -4.68 3.78
C ASP A 9 9.91 -4.83 4.89
N ARG A 10 9.72 -3.79 5.70
CA ARG A 10 8.74 -3.83 6.78
C ARG A 10 7.31 -3.66 6.28
N ILE A 11 7.08 -2.81 5.27
CA ILE A 11 5.78 -2.72 4.59
C ILE A 11 5.46 -4.08 3.94
N HIS A 12 6.42 -4.70 3.26
CA HIS A 12 6.27 -6.05 2.70
C HIS A 12 5.92 -7.07 3.78
N THR A 13 6.64 -7.07 4.90
CA THR A 13 6.42 -7.99 6.02
C THR A 13 5.01 -7.84 6.60
N TYR A 14 4.55 -6.59 6.80
CA TYR A 14 3.20 -6.32 7.27
C TYR A 14 2.15 -6.84 6.29
N LEU A 15 2.25 -6.46 5.01
CA LEU A 15 1.26 -6.80 3.99
C LEU A 15 1.23 -8.31 3.70
N SER A 16 2.37 -9.00 3.77
CA SER A 16 2.43 -10.45 3.57
C SER A 16 1.91 -11.23 4.78
N GLY A 17 1.89 -10.61 5.97
CA GLY A 17 1.44 -11.23 7.21
C GLY A 17 -0.03 -10.98 7.54
N VAL A 18 -0.72 -10.09 6.82
CA VAL A 18 -2.09 -9.68 7.12
C VAL A 18 -3.10 -10.36 6.19
N SER A 19 -4.09 -11.03 6.78
CA SER A 19 -5.22 -11.58 6.02
C SER A 19 -6.11 -10.45 5.48
N PRO A 20 -6.63 -10.54 4.24
CA PRO A 20 -6.60 -11.68 3.32
C PRO A 20 -5.55 -11.57 2.20
N ILE A 21 -4.47 -10.79 2.35
CA ILE A 21 -3.52 -10.56 1.25
C ILE A 21 -2.78 -11.86 0.88
N ASN A 22 -2.80 -12.19 -0.41
CA ASN A 22 -2.12 -13.35 -0.99
C ASN A 22 -0.79 -12.98 -1.66
N THR A 23 -0.76 -11.84 -2.34
CA THR A 23 0.42 -11.38 -3.09
C THR A 23 0.76 -9.95 -2.73
N VAL A 24 2.05 -9.65 -2.58
CA VAL A 24 2.58 -8.30 -2.42
C VAL A 24 3.52 -7.99 -3.57
N THR A 25 3.34 -6.83 -4.20
CA THR A 25 4.18 -6.35 -5.31
C THR A 25 4.65 -4.93 -5.07
N PHE A 26 5.76 -4.55 -5.72
CA PHE A 26 6.34 -3.21 -5.66
C PHE A 26 6.66 -2.73 -7.07
N GLY A 27 6.67 -1.41 -7.28
CA GLY A 27 7.10 -0.80 -8.55
C GLY A 27 5.94 -0.18 -9.32
N ASP A 28 5.92 -0.38 -10.64
CA ASP A 28 4.84 0.07 -11.51
C ASP A 28 3.73 -1.01 -11.56
N LEU A 29 2.49 -0.59 -11.31
CA LEU A 29 1.32 -1.48 -11.37
C LEU A 29 1.12 -2.05 -12.79
N LEU A 30 1.51 -1.32 -13.83
CA LEU A 30 1.35 -1.75 -15.22
C LEU A 30 2.22 -2.97 -15.58
N GLU A 31 3.26 -3.25 -14.79
CA GLU A 31 4.10 -4.45 -14.96
C GLU A 31 3.50 -5.68 -14.28
N VAL A 32 2.44 -5.51 -13.49
CA VAL A 32 1.74 -6.61 -12.81
C VAL A 32 0.67 -7.19 -13.71
N ASP A 33 0.73 -8.50 -13.94
CA ASP A 33 -0.29 -9.23 -14.69
C ASP A 33 -1.58 -9.40 -13.87
N LEU A 34 -2.47 -8.40 -13.97
CA LEU A 34 -3.78 -8.39 -13.31
C LEU A 34 -4.80 -9.39 -13.90
N SER A 35 -4.48 -10.05 -15.01
CA SER A 35 -5.31 -11.12 -15.59
C SER A 35 -5.25 -12.39 -14.73
N LYS A 36 -4.14 -12.59 -14.01
CA LYS A 36 -3.87 -13.79 -13.21
C LYS A 36 -4.65 -13.79 -11.90
N GLN A 37 -5.79 -14.47 -11.87
CA GLN A 37 -6.69 -14.50 -10.70
C GLN A 37 -6.04 -15.02 -9.40
N THR A 38 -5.00 -15.87 -9.49
CA THR A 38 -4.35 -16.44 -8.30
C THR A 38 -3.55 -15.44 -7.47
N ILE A 39 -3.35 -14.21 -7.96
CA ILE A 39 -2.61 -13.19 -7.21
C ILE A 39 -3.49 -12.43 -6.22
N PHE A 40 -4.82 -12.46 -6.41
CA PHE A 40 -5.76 -11.74 -5.57
C PHE A 40 -6.09 -12.53 -4.29
N PRO A 41 -6.33 -11.85 -3.14
CA PRO A 41 -6.23 -10.41 -2.95
C PRO A 41 -4.78 -9.90 -3.03
N LEU A 42 -4.57 -8.82 -3.78
CA LEU A 42 -3.26 -8.26 -4.11
C LEU A 42 -3.06 -6.96 -3.32
N ALA A 43 -1.87 -6.80 -2.75
CA ALA A 43 -1.36 -5.51 -2.30
C ALA A 43 -0.21 -5.06 -3.22
N HIS A 44 -0.30 -3.85 -3.75
CA HIS A 44 0.71 -3.24 -4.60
C HIS A 44 1.20 -1.95 -3.94
N VAL A 45 2.52 -1.75 -3.90
CA VAL A 45 3.14 -0.57 -3.29
C VAL A 45 4.00 0.15 -4.33
N GLY A 46 3.55 1.33 -4.73
CA GLY A 46 4.27 2.25 -5.60
C GLY A 46 4.94 3.36 -4.81
N VAL A 47 6.19 3.66 -5.14
CA VAL A 47 6.86 4.88 -4.65
C VAL A 47 6.55 6.01 -5.63
N ILE A 48 5.92 7.09 -5.15
CA ILE A 48 5.54 8.23 -5.98
C ILE A 48 6.72 9.19 -6.11
N SER A 49 7.28 9.62 -4.97
CA SER A 49 8.31 10.66 -4.95
C SER A 49 9.11 10.66 -3.65
N MET A 50 10.27 11.31 -3.70
CA MET A 50 11.10 11.58 -2.54
C MET A 50 11.43 13.08 -2.48
N GLN A 51 11.31 13.67 -1.31
CA GLN A 51 11.70 15.04 -0.99
C GLN A 51 12.88 15.01 -0.02
N PHE A 52 13.86 15.89 -0.23
CA PHE A 52 15.05 15.98 0.61
C PHE A 52 15.09 17.33 1.33
N GLU A 53 15.26 17.26 2.64
CA GLU A 53 15.57 18.37 3.52
C GLU A 53 16.92 18.12 4.20
N GLU A 54 17.43 19.12 4.93
CA GLU A 54 18.78 19.10 5.48
C GLU A 54 19.07 17.88 6.39
N HIS A 55 18.08 17.46 7.17
CA HIS A 55 18.20 16.32 8.11
C HIS A 55 17.10 15.26 7.95
N ILE A 56 16.13 15.48 7.06
CA ILE A 56 14.95 14.63 6.90
C ILE A 56 14.73 14.38 5.41
N MET A 57 14.21 13.20 5.07
CA MET A 57 13.67 12.91 3.74
C MET A 57 12.22 12.50 3.87
N GLY A 58 11.37 13.03 2.99
CA GLY A 58 9.97 12.65 2.84
C GLY A 58 9.80 11.65 1.70
N LEU A 59 9.23 10.48 1.96
CA LEU A 59 8.85 9.48 0.97
C LEU A 59 7.34 9.51 0.79
N SER A 60 6.87 9.74 -0.43
CA SER A 60 5.46 9.59 -0.79
C SER A 60 5.23 8.22 -1.45
N LEU A 61 4.29 7.47 -0.90
CA LEU A 61 3.92 6.11 -1.31
C LEU A 61 2.44 6.05 -1.69
N ASN A 62 2.13 5.21 -2.67
CA ASN A 62 0.79 4.74 -2.94
C ASN A 62 0.69 3.24 -2.64
N VAL A 63 -0.29 2.85 -1.84
CA VAL A 63 -0.57 1.46 -1.50
C VAL A 63 -1.95 1.11 -2.02
N ILE A 64 -2.01 0.22 -3.00
CA ILE A 64 -3.24 -0.26 -3.61
C ILE A 64 -3.51 -1.66 -3.10
N VAL A 65 -4.69 -1.88 -2.52
CA VAL A 65 -5.18 -3.21 -2.17
C VAL A 65 -6.42 -3.50 -2.99
N MET A 66 -6.50 -4.69 -3.58
CA MET A 66 -7.60 -5.04 -4.48
C MET A 66 -7.92 -6.53 -4.48
N ASP A 67 -9.16 -6.84 -4.81
CA ASP A 67 -9.66 -8.19 -4.96
C ASP A 67 -10.69 -8.30 -6.09
N ILE A 68 -10.97 -9.53 -6.52
CA ILE A 68 -11.90 -9.85 -7.61
C ILE A 68 -13.34 -9.74 -7.10
N VAL A 69 -14.15 -9.00 -7.85
CA VAL A 69 -15.59 -8.90 -7.62
C VAL A 69 -16.29 -10.12 -8.19
N ASP A 70 -16.90 -10.92 -7.34
CA ASP A 70 -17.84 -11.97 -7.71
C ASP A 70 -19.28 -11.44 -7.59
N GLN A 71 -20.14 -11.84 -8.52
CA GLN A 71 -21.52 -11.35 -8.60
C GLN A 71 -22.50 -12.50 -8.86
N ASP A 72 -23.50 -12.61 -7.99
CA ASP A 72 -24.65 -13.49 -8.15
C ASP A 72 -25.59 -12.99 -9.27
N GLN A 73 -26.23 -13.94 -9.96
CA GLN A 73 -27.25 -13.67 -10.99
C GLN A 73 -28.69 -13.60 -10.43
N ASP A 74 -28.87 -13.68 -9.12
CA ASP A 74 -30.17 -13.66 -8.46
C ASP A 74 -30.89 -12.31 -8.57
N ASP A 75 -32.13 -12.21 -8.10
CA ASP A 75 -32.83 -10.94 -7.95
C ASP A 75 -32.45 -10.25 -6.62
N LYS A 76 -31.87 -9.04 -6.71
CA LYS A 76 -31.50 -8.17 -5.56
C LYS A 76 -32.62 -8.02 -4.55
N GLN A 77 -33.87 -7.89 -5.01
CA GLN A 77 -35.02 -7.60 -4.15
C GLN A 77 -35.46 -8.81 -3.32
N THR A 78 -34.98 -10.00 -3.65
CA THR A 78 -35.30 -11.25 -2.94
C THR A 78 -34.34 -11.55 -1.78
N LYS A 79 -33.20 -10.85 -1.71
CA LYS A 79 -32.21 -11.04 -0.63
C LYS A 79 -32.66 -10.34 0.65
N SER A 80 -32.27 -10.87 1.80
CA SER A 80 -32.62 -10.31 3.13
C SER A 80 -32.00 -8.93 3.38
N LYS A 81 -30.93 -8.57 2.66
CA LYS A 81 -30.26 -7.26 2.72
C LYS A 81 -29.97 -6.71 1.32
N PRO A 82 -30.98 -6.17 0.60
CA PRO A 82 -30.82 -5.70 -0.78
C PRO A 82 -29.76 -4.59 -0.95
N HIS A 83 -29.48 -3.82 0.10
CA HIS A 83 -28.50 -2.74 0.10
C HIS A 83 -27.04 -3.22 0.02
N LEU A 84 -26.76 -4.48 0.35
CA LEU A 84 -25.43 -5.08 0.18
C LEU A 84 -25.19 -5.51 -1.28
N GLY A 85 -26.21 -5.46 -2.14
CA GLY A 85 -26.12 -5.87 -3.52
C GLY A 85 -26.16 -7.38 -3.72
N LEU A 86 -25.67 -7.81 -4.88
CA LEU A 86 -25.52 -9.22 -5.27
C LEU A 86 -24.04 -9.57 -5.47
N ASP A 87 -23.15 -8.67 -5.10
CA ASP A 87 -21.72 -8.87 -5.24
C ASP A 87 -21.05 -8.85 -3.87
N ASN A 88 -19.83 -9.39 -3.83
CA ASN A 88 -19.00 -9.43 -2.64
C ASN A 88 -18.28 -8.10 -2.36
N LYS A 89 -18.64 -7.00 -3.06
CA LYS A 89 -17.91 -5.73 -2.97
C LYS A 89 -17.83 -5.17 -1.56
N HIS A 90 -18.94 -5.20 -0.82
CA HIS A 90 -18.95 -4.70 0.56
C HIS A 90 -17.99 -5.49 1.47
N ASP A 91 -17.89 -6.80 1.27
CA ASP A 91 -16.98 -7.65 2.04
C ASP A 91 -15.53 -7.39 1.65
N ILE A 92 -15.25 -7.20 0.36
CA ILE A 92 -13.93 -6.77 -0.14
C ILE A 92 -13.57 -5.42 0.45
N HIS A 93 -14.45 -4.42 0.35
CA HIS A 93 -14.20 -3.06 0.84
C HIS A 93 -13.89 -3.06 2.32
N ASN A 94 -14.65 -3.79 3.13
CA ASN A 94 -14.43 -3.88 4.57
C ASN A 94 -13.12 -4.59 4.92
N SER A 95 -12.87 -5.74 4.28
CA SER A 95 -11.66 -6.55 4.54
C SER A 95 -10.39 -5.80 4.15
N LEU A 96 -10.39 -5.18 2.97
CA LEU A 96 -9.23 -4.43 2.47
C LEU A 96 -9.05 -3.09 3.18
N LEU A 97 -10.13 -2.43 3.62
CA LEU A 97 -10.04 -1.23 4.47
C LEU A 97 -9.33 -1.55 5.80
N ASN A 98 -9.61 -2.72 6.39
CA ASN A 98 -8.93 -3.17 7.59
C ASN A 98 -7.42 -3.35 7.37
N VAL A 99 -7.00 -3.86 6.20
CA VAL A 99 -5.59 -4.01 5.83
C VAL A 99 -4.87 -2.65 5.80
N ILE A 100 -5.38 -1.68 5.05
CA ILE A 100 -4.71 -0.37 4.91
C ILE A 100 -4.78 0.46 6.19
N ASN A 101 -5.88 0.36 6.95
CA ASN A 101 -6.01 1.00 8.26
C ASN A 101 -5.02 0.42 9.27
N GLY A 102 -4.82 -0.89 9.22
CA GLY A 102 -3.81 -1.57 10.01
C GLY A 102 -2.38 -1.18 9.59
N LEU A 103 -2.10 -1.04 8.29
CA LEU A 103 -0.80 -0.61 7.79
C LEU A 103 -0.42 0.78 8.33
N GLN A 104 -1.28 1.79 8.14
CA GLN A 104 -0.99 3.13 8.66
C GLN A 104 -0.85 3.15 10.19
N SER A 105 -1.67 2.35 10.89
CA SER A 105 -1.59 2.23 12.35
C SER A 105 -0.29 1.57 12.80
N SER A 106 0.19 0.58 12.05
CA SER A 106 1.45 -0.11 12.32
C SER A 106 2.64 0.82 12.17
N ILE A 107 2.61 1.75 11.19
CA ILE A 107 3.63 2.78 11.01
C ILE A 107 3.61 3.76 12.20
N ARG A 108 2.42 4.23 12.62
CA ARG A 108 2.30 5.22 13.71
C ARG A 108 2.62 4.68 15.12
N ARG A 109 2.15 3.46 15.43
CA ARG A 109 2.09 2.93 16.81
C ARG A 109 2.71 1.54 16.98
N GLY A 110 3.08 0.87 15.89
CA GLY A 110 3.60 -0.51 15.91
C GLY A 110 5.12 -0.58 15.87
N GLY A 111 5.64 -1.79 15.64
CA GLY A 111 7.09 -2.08 15.58
C GLY A 111 7.85 -1.45 14.41
N LEU A 112 7.20 -0.57 13.64
CA LEU A 112 7.81 0.29 12.61
C LEU A 112 8.40 1.58 13.21
N ARG A 113 8.04 1.93 14.45
CA ARG A 113 8.52 3.14 15.14
C ARG A 113 10.02 3.11 15.47
N ASP A 114 10.63 1.93 15.53
CA ASP A 114 12.01 1.74 16.00
C ASP A 114 13.10 2.34 15.09
N TYR A 115 12.72 2.93 13.96
CA TYR A 115 13.64 3.46 12.93
C TYR A 115 13.35 4.92 12.57
N HIS A 116 12.67 5.67 13.45
CA HIS A 116 12.34 7.09 13.23
C HIS A 116 11.52 7.35 11.96
N TYR A 117 10.72 6.37 11.53
CA TYR A 117 9.71 6.60 10.50
C TYR A 117 8.49 7.26 11.12
N GLU A 118 8.10 8.40 10.58
CA GLU A 118 6.90 9.11 11.01
C GLU A 118 5.99 9.33 9.81
N ILE A 119 4.68 9.13 10.00
CA ILE A 119 3.72 9.55 8.98
C ILE A 119 3.60 11.06 9.07
N ASP A 120 3.95 11.73 7.98
CA ASP A 120 3.71 13.15 7.80
C ASP A 120 2.30 13.38 7.24
N GLY A 121 1.55 14.27 7.89
CA GLY A 121 0.16 14.56 7.55
C GLY A 121 -0.84 13.43 7.81
N ILE A 122 -1.90 13.43 7.01
CA ILE A 122 -3.07 12.54 7.15
C ILE A 122 -3.12 11.58 5.95
N PRO A 123 -2.95 10.26 6.16
CA PRO A 123 -3.18 9.27 5.13
C PRO A 123 -4.58 9.38 4.56
N THR A 124 -4.71 9.28 3.24
CA THR A 124 -6.01 9.29 2.55
C THR A 124 -6.18 8.00 1.78
N ALA A 125 -7.36 7.39 1.87
CA ALA A 125 -7.72 6.20 1.10
C ALA A 125 -8.89 6.53 0.17
N GLN A 126 -8.76 6.14 -1.09
CA GLN A 126 -9.75 6.34 -2.13
C GLN A 126 -10.26 4.99 -2.62
N LEU A 127 -11.59 4.84 -2.64
CA LEU A 127 -12.23 3.68 -3.22
C LEU A 127 -12.06 3.74 -4.74
N PHE A 128 -11.78 2.59 -5.34
CA PHE A 128 -11.88 2.44 -6.77
C PHE A 128 -12.63 1.17 -7.16
N GLU A 129 -13.28 1.25 -8.31
CA GLU A 129 -13.86 0.11 -9.00
C GLU A 129 -13.34 0.19 -10.43
N ASP A 130 -12.60 -0.81 -10.86
CA ASP A 130 -12.01 -0.79 -12.18
C ASP A 130 -12.65 -1.81 -13.11
N ARG A 131 -12.65 -1.44 -14.40
CA ARG A 131 -12.95 -2.32 -15.53
C ARG A 131 -11.65 -2.81 -16.17
N PHE A 132 -10.61 -3.08 -15.36
CA PHE A 132 -9.50 -3.93 -15.78
C PHE A 132 -10.04 -5.27 -16.30
N GLU A 133 -9.19 -6.08 -16.93
CA GLU A 133 -9.60 -7.34 -17.56
C GLU A 133 -10.41 -8.25 -16.61
N ASN A 134 -10.05 -8.25 -15.33
CA ASN A 134 -10.89 -8.74 -14.24
C ASN A 134 -11.64 -7.58 -13.58
N LYS A 135 -12.93 -7.80 -13.26
CA LYS A 135 -13.72 -6.85 -12.47
C LYS A 135 -13.16 -6.83 -11.05
N VAL A 136 -12.43 -5.78 -10.69
CA VAL A 136 -11.76 -5.64 -9.38
C VAL A 136 -12.22 -4.40 -8.65
N THR A 137 -12.13 -4.44 -7.33
CA THR A 137 -12.40 -3.29 -6.48
C THR A 137 -11.46 -3.28 -5.28
N GLY A 138 -11.27 -2.10 -4.69
CA GLY A 138 -10.47 -1.97 -3.50
C GLY A 138 -10.15 -0.53 -3.16
N TRP A 139 -9.00 -0.33 -2.51
CA TRP A 139 -8.60 0.96 -1.97
C TRP A 139 -7.20 1.33 -2.44
N SER A 140 -7.02 2.60 -2.79
CA SER A 140 -5.73 3.25 -3.02
C SER A 140 -5.46 4.20 -1.86
N MET A 141 -4.42 3.94 -1.08
CA MET A 141 -4.01 4.77 0.05
C MET A 141 -2.71 5.51 -0.24
N THR A 142 -2.71 6.82 -0.05
CA THR A 142 -1.50 7.64 -0.12
C THR A 142 -0.93 7.87 1.28
N LEU A 143 0.38 7.63 1.42
CA LEU A 143 1.14 7.80 2.66
C LEU A 143 2.35 8.69 2.39
N ASN A 144 2.58 9.69 3.25
CA ASN A 144 3.84 10.41 3.30
C ASN A 144 4.58 10.00 4.57
N ILE A 145 5.83 9.56 4.43
CA ILE A 145 6.64 9.04 5.51
C ILE A 145 7.94 9.83 5.57
N THR A 146 8.23 10.44 6.71
CA THR A 146 9.52 11.10 6.97
C THR A 146 10.50 10.13 7.61
N MET A 147 11.76 10.27 7.26
CA MET A 147 12.88 9.49 7.81
C MET A 147 14.14 10.35 7.90
N ALA A 148 15.07 9.99 8.78
CA ALA A 148 16.33 10.72 8.93
C ALA A 148 17.19 10.63 7.66
N ASN A 149 17.86 11.74 7.34
CA ASN A 149 18.84 11.86 6.26
C ASN A 149 20.28 11.76 6.82
N ASP A 150 20.69 10.58 7.26
CA ASP A 150 21.96 10.36 7.98
C ASP A 150 22.96 9.45 7.26
N ASP A 151 22.50 8.63 6.30
CA ASP A 151 23.30 7.67 5.55
C ASP A 151 23.73 8.23 4.18
N MET A 152 24.38 9.40 4.18
CA MET A 152 24.89 10.07 2.97
C MET A 152 26.42 9.99 2.87
N GLY A 153 26.93 9.56 1.72
CA GLY A 153 28.34 9.70 1.37
C GLY A 153 28.58 11.04 0.69
N LEU A 154 29.21 11.98 1.37
CA LEU A 154 29.70 13.20 0.73
C LEU A 154 30.96 12.87 -0.08
N ILE A 155 31.13 13.52 -1.22
CA ILE A 155 32.32 13.39 -2.06
C ILE A 155 33.05 14.72 -2.14
N ASN A 156 34.37 14.67 -2.03
CA ASN A 156 35.24 15.80 -2.27
C ASN A 156 35.28 16.13 -3.77
N ALA A 157 35.78 17.32 -4.11
CA ALA A 157 35.93 17.74 -5.51
C ALA A 157 36.86 16.82 -6.34
N ASP A 158 37.73 16.06 -5.68
CA ASP A 158 38.63 15.06 -6.30
C ASP A 158 37.99 13.67 -6.44
N GLY A 159 36.73 13.51 -6.04
CA GLY A 159 35.99 12.25 -6.10
C GLY A 159 36.27 11.27 -4.95
N SER A 160 37.12 11.63 -3.98
CA SER A 160 37.29 10.86 -2.74
C SER A 160 36.10 11.05 -1.80
N GLN A 161 35.82 10.07 -0.94
CA GLN A 161 34.77 10.23 0.09
C GLN A 161 35.20 11.28 1.12
N CYS A 162 34.30 12.20 1.48
CA CYS A 162 34.54 13.08 2.62
C CYS A 162 34.59 12.24 3.91
N PRO A 163 35.56 12.49 4.82
CA PRO A 163 35.60 11.88 6.13
C PRO A 163 34.35 12.14 6.97
#